data_AF-A0A519LR06-F1
#
_entry.id   AF-A0A519LR06-F1
#
_cell.length_a   1.000
_cell.length_b   1.000
_cell.length_c   1.000
_cell.angle_alpha   90.00
_cell.angle_beta   90.00
_cell.angle_gamma   90.00
#
_symmetry.space_group_name_H-M   'P 1'
#
loop_
_entity.id
_entity.type
_entity.pdbx_description
1 polymer ?
#
loop_
_entity_poly.entity_id
_entity_poly.type
_entity_poly.pdbx_seq_one_letter_code
_entity_poly.pdbx_strand_id
1 'polypeptide(L)' 'MELKINQQIKKFDAETLSVQSLLDLEIPHKQNGIAVAINSTIILKSNWTSHFIQETDEIIIISATQGG' A
#
# COMPACT_ATOMS: atom_id res chain seq x y z
N MET A 1 1.01 11.90 -7.68
CA MET A 1 2.14 11.73 -6.73
C MET A 1 3.06 10.58 -7.16
N GLU A 2 4.34 10.63 -6.78
CA GLU A 2 5.33 9.56 -6.99
C GLU A 2 5.58 8.80 -5.67
N LEU A 3 5.45 7.47 -5.68
CA LEU A 3 5.55 6.63 -4.48
C LEU A 3 6.56 5.50 -4.66
N LYS A 4 7.31 5.17 -3.60
CA LYS A 4 8.17 3.98 -3.55
C LYS A 4 7.42 2.82 -2.90
N ILE A 5 7.02 1.84 -3.71
CA ILE A 5 6.24 0.66 -3.29
C ILE A 5 7.01 -0.61 -3.65
N ASN A 6 7.28 -1.48 -2.69
CA ASN A 6 8.03 -2.73 -2.90
C ASN A 6 9.35 -2.51 -3.66
N GLN A 7 10.09 -1.45 -3.29
CA GLN A 7 11.34 -1.03 -3.93
C GLN A 7 11.21 -0.56 -5.39
N GLN A 8 9.98 -0.35 -5.89
CA GLN A 8 9.70 0.19 -7.21
C GLN A 8 9.07 1.58 -7.09
N ILE A 9 9.50 2.50 -7.95
CA ILE A 9 8.90 3.83 -8.06
C ILE A 9 7.68 3.75 -8.98
N LYS A 10 6.54 4.23 -8.52
CA LYS A 10 5.28 4.27 -9.28
C LYS A 10 4.66 5.67 -9.24
N LYS A 11 4.03 6.05 -10.34
CA LYS A 11 3.37 7.34 -10.50
C LYS A 11 1.86 7.15 -10.52
N PHE A 12 1.18 7.97 -9.72
CA PHE A 12 -0.28 7.97 -9.60
C PHE A 12 -0.83 9.34 -9.98
N ASP A 13 -1.92 9.34 -10.76
CA ASP A 13 -2.66 10.54 -11.11
C ASP A 13 -3.66 10.90 -9.99
N ALA A 14 -3.09 11.19 -8.82
CA ALA A 14 -3.81 11.57 -7.61
C ALA A 14 -2.92 12.49 -6.76
N GLU A 15 -3.53 13.48 -6.11
CA GLU A 15 -2.86 14.36 -5.16
C GLU A 15 -2.67 13.70 -3.79
N THR A 16 -3.64 12.87 -3.37
CA THR A 16 -3.61 12.15 -2.09
C THR A 16 -4.10 10.72 -2.29
N LEU A 17 -3.52 9.78 -1.55
CA LEU A 17 -3.94 8.39 -1.52
C LEU A 17 -3.98 7.90 -0.07
N SER A 18 -5.05 7.21 0.28
CA SER A 18 -5.06 6.37 1.49
C SER A 18 -4.41 5.02 1.18
N VAL A 19 -4.04 4.25 2.21
CA VAL A 19 -3.58 2.86 2.03
C VAL A 19 -4.63 2.02 1.29
N GLN A 20 -5.91 2.20 1.60
CA GLN A 20 -6.98 1.50 0.91
C GLN A 20 -7.03 1.87 -0.58
N SER A 21 -7.00 3.17 -0.89
CA SER A 21 -7.04 3.64 -2.28
C SER A 21 -5.84 3.16 -3.09
N LEU A 22 -4.65 3.11 -2.47
CA LEU A 22 -3.47 2.53 -3.11
C LEU A 22 -3.69 1.04 -3.44
N LEU A 23 -4.21 0.26 -2.49
CA LEU A 23 -4.48 -1.16 -2.70
C LEU A 23 -5.59 -1.41 -3.73
N ASP A 24 -6.57 -0.52 -3.84
CA ASP A 24 -7.63 -0.60 -4.86
C ASP A 24 -7.06 -0.39 -6.27
N LEU A 25 -6.04 0.47 -6.41
CA LEU A 25 -5.35 0.71 -7.69
C LEU A 25 -4.38 -0.42 -8.03
N GLU A 26 -3.62 -0.91 -7.05
CA GLU A 26 -2.54 -1.87 -7.26
C GLU A 26 -3.01 -3.32 -7.26
N ILE A 27 -3.99 -3.67 -6.42
CA ILE A 27 -4.46 -5.04 -6.19
C ILE A 27 -5.98 -5.07 -6.00
N PRO A 28 -6.79 -4.69 -7.02
CA PRO A 28 -8.24 -4.53 -6.90
C PRO A 28 -8.99 -5.82 -6.53
N HIS A 29 -8.45 -7.00 -6.86
CA HIS A 29 -9.18 -8.27 -6.77
C HIS A 29 -8.70 -9.21 -5.65
N LYS A 30 -7.61 -8.90 -4.94
CA LYS A 30 -6.98 -9.84 -4.00
C LYS A 30 -6.34 -9.18 -2.79
N GLN A 31 -7.14 -8.42 -2.03
CA GLN A 31 -6.67 -7.75 -0.80
C GLN A 31 -6.76 -8.62 0.47
N ASN A 32 -7.29 -9.85 0.37
CA ASN A 32 -7.27 -10.80 1.48
C ASN A 32 -5.88 -11.44 1.62
N GLY A 33 -5.37 -11.51 2.86
CA GLY A 33 -4.02 -12.00 3.12
C GLY A 33 -2.92 -10.99 2.77
N ILE A 34 -3.26 -9.70 2.67
CA ILE A 34 -2.30 -8.60 2.52
C ILE A 34 -2.05 -7.92 3.86
N ALA A 35 -0.79 -7.63 4.12
CA ALA A 35 -0.34 -6.65 5.10
C ALA A 35 0.39 -5.51 4.40
N VAL A 36 0.26 -4.29 4.92
CA VAL A 36 0.97 -3.11 4.41
C VAL A 36 1.85 -2.57 5.54
N ALA A 37 3.13 -2.35 5.23
CA ALA A 37 4.06 -1.63 6.07
C ALA A 37 4.39 -0.28 5.44
N ILE A 38 4.40 0.78 6.26
CA ILE A 38 4.87 2.11 5.88
C ILE A 38 5.99 2.49 6.85
N ASN A 39 7.16 2.84 6.32
CA ASN A 39 8.34 3.19 7.11
C ASN A 39 8.64 2.12 8.19
N SER A 40 8.65 0.85 7.76
CA SER A 40 8.84 -0.33 8.61
C SER A 40 7.77 -0.57 9.70
N THR A 41 6.66 0.15 9.67
CA THR A 41 5.54 0.00 10.63
C THR A 41 4.32 -0.60 9.95
N ILE A 42 3.76 -1.67 10.51
CA ILE A 42 2.54 -2.30 9.97
C ILE A 42 1.32 -1.42 10.22
N ILE A 43 0.58 -1.12 9.15
CA ILE A 43 -0.69 -0.39 9.23
C ILE A 43 -1.83 -1.39 9.36
N LEU A 44 -2.55 -1.34 10.48
CA LEU A 44 -3.72 -2.18 10.72
C LEU A 44 -4.79 -1.95 9.66
N LYS A 45 -5.44 -3.02 9.22
CA LYS A 45 -6.48 -2.97 8.17
C LYS A 45 -7.61 -1.99 8.49
N SER A 46 -8.00 -1.87 9.76
CA SER A 46 -9.00 -0.90 10.22
C SER A 46 -8.62 0.56 9.94
N ASN A 47 -7.33 0.84 9.76
CA ASN A 47 -6.80 2.18 9.57
C ASN A 47 -6.48 2.49 8.11
N TRP A 48 -6.68 1.56 7.18
CA TRP A 48 -6.26 1.74 5.78
C TRP A 48 -6.97 2.88 5.07
N THR A 49 -8.24 3.13 5.39
CA THR A 49 -9.02 4.22 4.81
C THR A 49 -8.67 5.58 5.40
N SER A 50 -8.13 5.63 6.63
CA SER A 50 -7.81 6.86 7.36
C SER A 50 -6.32 7.18 7.42
N HIS A 51 -5.47 6.29 6.91
CA HIS A 51 -4.02 6.50 6.84
C HIS A 51 -3.64 6.96 5.43
N PHE A 52 -3.28 8.24 5.30
CA PHE A 52 -2.85 8.84 4.05
C PHE A 52 -1.35 8.69 3.84
N ILE A 53 -0.97 8.38 2.62
CA ILE A 53 0.40 8.12 2.18
C ILE A 53 1.07 9.44 1.78
N GLN A 54 2.34 9.58 2.10
CA GLN A 54 3.20 10.68 1.66
C GLN A 54 4.24 10.21 0.63
N GLU A 55 4.72 11.11 -0.23
CA GLU A 55 5.74 10.77 -1.24
C GLU A 55 7.08 10.33 -0.63
N THR A 56 7.33 10.73 0.62
CA THR A 56 8.54 10.35 1.37
C THR A 56 8.45 8.96 1.99
N ASP A 57 7.28 8.31 1.95
CA ASP A 57 7.07 7.03 2.61
C ASP A 57 7.69 5.86 1.84
N GLU A 58 8.29 4.93 2.58
CA GLU A 58 8.66 3.62 2.06
C GLU A 58 7.55 2.61 2.33
N ILE A 59 6.91 2.16 1.26
CA ILE A 59 5.72 1.31 1.32
C ILE A 59 6.10 -0.12 0.92
N ILE A 60 5.75 -1.09 1.77
CA ILE A 60 5.89 -2.51 1.47
C ILE A 60 4.51 -3.16 1.55
N ILE A 61 4.08 -3.75 0.44
CA ILE A 61 2.88 -4.58 0.37
C ILE A 61 3.33 -6.03 0.45
N ILE A 62 2.99 -6.66 1.57
CA ILE A 62 3.30 -8.05 1.88
C ILE A 62 2.05 -8.86 1.57
N SER A 63 2.14 -9.77 0.60
CA SER A 63 1.07 -10.74 0.34
C SER A 63 1.58 -12.13 0.71
N ALA A 64 0.72 -12.94 1.32
CA ALA A 64 1.02 -14.35 1.47
C ALA A 64 1.16 -14.97 0.08
N THR A 65 2.36 -15.45 -0.26
CA THR A 65 2.49 -16.42 -1.34
C THR A 65 1.76 -17.68 -0.85
N GLN A 66 0.75 -18.14 -1.59
CA GLN A 66 0.18 -19.47 -1.36
C GLN A 66 1.27 -20.48 -1.70
N GLY A 67 2.10 -20.84 -0.72
CA GLY A 67 2.87 -22.07 -0.73
C GLY A 67 1.89 -23.24 -0.59
N GLY A 68 2.10 -24.28 -1.41
CA GLY A 68 1.18 -25.41 -1.62
C GLY A 68 0.74 -26.17 -0.37
#